data_AF-A0A239E5H3-F1
#
_entry.id   AF-A0A239E5H3-F1
#
_cell.length_a   1.000
_cell.length_b   1.000
_cell.length_c   1.000
_cell.angle_alpha   90.00
_cell.angle_beta   90.00
_cell.angle_gamma   90.00
#
_symmetry.space_group_name_H-M   'P 1'
#
loop_
_entity.id
_entity.type
_entity.pdbx_description
1 polymer ?
#
loop_
_entity_poly.entity_id
_entity_poly.type
_entity_poly.pdbx_seq_one_letter_code
_entity_poly.pdbx_strand_id
1 'polypeptide(L)'
;MSSLDQLRALLGEPAPRQPGADDWAEVERYAGSALPGDFKAFLDAYGTGVISGELVVFHPRGSAPLPDRMARTHQEFAQRRDRAAESGVPEHYPYAFHPAPGGLISWGYDHSGDEHFFLPCDADPDRWKVVTMVHEVGCQTFDGSFSAFVLSFVERLASLDRLHGLGPQDLEFLEPEDLAELVADGEIGPTPPGFEPC
;
A
#
# COMPACT_ATOMS: atom_id res chain seq x y z
N MET A 1 5.94 -21.08 6.03
CA MET A 1 5.39 -20.48 4.80
C MET A 1 5.80 -19.02 4.81
N SER A 2 6.19 -18.45 3.67
CA SER A 2 6.49 -17.02 3.61
C SER A 2 5.19 -16.19 3.62
N SER A 3 5.26 -14.92 4.01
CA SER A 3 4.13 -13.98 3.90
C SER A 3 3.62 -13.87 2.46
N LEU A 4 4.52 -13.94 1.47
CA LEU A 4 4.16 -13.94 0.06
C LEU A 4 3.35 -15.19 -0.34
N ASP A 5 3.69 -16.38 0.18
CA ASP A 5 2.92 -17.60 -0.06
C ASP A 5 1.53 -17.52 0.57
N GLN A 6 1.42 -16.92 1.76
CA GLN A 6 0.14 -16.71 2.43
C GLN A 6 -0.73 -15.73 1.66
N LEU A 7 -0.16 -14.64 1.14
CA LEU A 7 -0.88 -13.71 0.26
C LEU A 7 -1.38 -14.41 -0.99
N ARG A 8 -0.57 -15.25 -1.63
CA ARG A 8 -1.02 -16.00 -2.81
C ARG A 8 -2.19 -16.91 -2.51
N ALA A 9 -2.17 -17.56 -1.35
CA ALA A 9 -3.29 -18.40 -0.90
C ALA A 9 -4.57 -17.57 -0.62
N LEU A 10 -4.43 -16.32 -0.16
CA LEU A 10 -5.56 -15.43 0.13
C LEU A 10 -6.13 -14.74 -1.10
N LEU A 11 -5.27 -14.20 -1.96
CA LEU A 11 -5.68 -13.40 -3.13
C LEU A 11 -6.06 -14.27 -4.35
N GLY A 12 -5.68 -15.55 -4.32
CA GLY A 12 -5.85 -16.47 -5.43
C GLY A 12 -4.67 -16.47 -6.41
N GLU A 13 -4.70 -17.42 -7.35
CA GLU A 13 -3.65 -17.57 -8.36
C GLU A 13 -3.63 -16.36 -9.30
N PRO A 14 -2.47 -15.72 -9.48
CA PRO A 14 -2.33 -14.59 -10.40
C PRO A 14 -2.56 -15.04 -11.85
N ALA A 15 -3.05 -14.12 -12.69
CA ALA A 15 -3.09 -14.35 -14.13
C ALA A 15 -1.66 -14.56 -14.67
N PRO A 16 -1.46 -15.41 -15.70
CA PRO A 16 -0.12 -15.62 -16.27
C PRO A 16 0.48 -14.30 -16.78
N ARG A 17 1.63 -13.91 -16.22
CA ARG A 17 2.43 -12.77 -16.68
C ARG A 17 3.84 -13.22 -17.06
N GLN A 18 4.46 -12.52 -18.00
CA GLN A 18 5.87 -12.70 -18.36
C GLN A 18 6.62 -11.42 -18.01
N PRO A 19 7.14 -11.29 -16.78
CA PRO A 19 7.95 -10.14 -16.39
C PRO A 19 9.21 -10.08 -17.25
N GLY A 20 9.55 -8.90 -17.73
CA GLY A 20 10.78 -8.64 -18.47
C GLY A 20 11.97 -8.50 -17.54
N ALA A 21 13.14 -9.02 -17.95
CA ALA A 21 14.38 -8.93 -17.17
C ALA A 21 14.77 -7.48 -16.81
N ASP A 22 14.33 -6.50 -17.61
CA ASP A 22 14.66 -5.08 -17.45
C ASP A 22 13.48 -4.23 -16.94
N ASP A 23 12.37 -4.84 -16.50
CA ASP A 23 11.18 -4.10 -16.08
C ASP A 23 11.45 -3.15 -14.89
N TRP A 24 12.34 -3.57 -14.00
CA TRP A 24 12.69 -2.83 -12.79
C TRP A 24 13.84 -1.84 -12.97
N ALA A 25 14.60 -1.93 -14.06
CA ALA A 25 15.83 -1.16 -14.24
C ALA A 25 15.59 0.36 -14.22
N GLU A 26 14.42 0.81 -14.69
CA GLU A 26 14.04 2.21 -14.62
C GLU A 26 13.67 2.67 -13.21
N VAL A 27 12.94 1.83 -12.48
CA VAL A 27 12.49 2.12 -11.12
C VAL A 27 13.70 2.17 -10.18
N GLU A 28 14.61 1.22 -10.27
CA GLU A 28 15.81 1.15 -9.42
C GLU A 28 16.79 2.28 -9.72
N ARG A 29 16.92 2.69 -11.00
CA ARG A 29 17.71 3.86 -11.37
C ARG A 29 17.10 5.15 -10.81
N TYR A 30 15.77 5.28 -10.87
CA TYR A 30 15.08 6.42 -10.31
C TYR A 30 15.24 6.46 -8.79
N ALA A 31 15.05 5.33 -8.10
CA ALA A 31 15.19 5.19 -6.65
C ALA A 31 16.64 5.27 -6.15
N GLY A 32 17.63 5.17 -7.04
CA GLY A 32 19.06 5.15 -6.72
C GLY A 32 19.52 3.89 -5.98
N SER A 33 18.70 2.84 -5.98
CA SER A 33 18.91 1.59 -5.22
C SER A 33 18.05 0.46 -5.76
N ALA A 34 18.41 -0.78 -5.43
CA ALA A 34 17.50 -1.92 -5.63
C ALA A 34 16.29 -1.82 -4.69
N LEU A 35 15.17 -2.42 -5.09
CA LEU A 35 13.96 -2.51 -4.27
C LEU A 35 13.84 -3.88 -3.58
N PRO A 36 13.02 -3.98 -2.51
CA PRO A 36 12.77 -5.25 -1.83
C PRO A 36 12.34 -6.35 -2.82
N GLY A 37 12.92 -7.54 -2.67
CA GLY A 37 12.70 -8.66 -3.57
C GLY A 37 11.26 -9.20 -3.52
N ASP A 38 10.64 -9.19 -2.35
CA ASP A 38 9.25 -9.66 -2.19
C ASP A 38 8.22 -8.73 -2.83
N PHE A 39 8.48 -7.42 -2.83
CA PHE A 39 7.71 -6.43 -3.58
C PHE A 39 7.77 -6.68 -5.09
N LYS A 40 8.98 -6.86 -5.63
CA LYS A 40 9.16 -7.17 -7.06
C LYS A 40 8.50 -8.50 -7.42
N ALA A 41 8.71 -9.54 -6.63
CA ALA A 41 8.12 -10.86 -6.86
C ALA A 41 6.58 -10.86 -6.77
N PHE A 42 5.99 -10.03 -5.91
CA PHE A 42 4.54 -9.86 -5.85
C PHE A 42 4.03 -9.18 -7.14
N LEU A 43 4.63 -8.06 -7.54
CA LEU A 43 4.17 -7.30 -8.69
C LEU A 43 4.47 -7.97 -10.04
N ASP A 44 5.55 -8.73 -10.14
CA ASP A 44 5.82 -9.57 -11.32
C ASP A 44 4.73 -10.63 -11.50
N ALA A 45 4.15 -11.11 -10.40
CA ALA A 45 3.08 -12.08 -10.40
C ALA A 45 1.70 -11.43 -10.67
N TYR A 46 1.33 -10.41 -9.90
CA TYR A 46 -0.02 -9.83 -9.94
C TYR A 46 -0.15 -8.62 -10.89
N GLY A 47 0.91 -7.83 -11.04
CA GLY A 47 0.90 -6.58 -11.80
C GLY A 47 0.39 -5.37 -11.00
N THR A 48 0.01 -4.32 -11.72
CA THR A 48 -0.74 -3.18 -11.14
C THR A 48 -2.15 -3.62 -10.80
N GLY A 49 -2.66 -3.20 -9.65
CA GLY A 49 -4.02 -3.50 -9.25
C GLY A 49 -4.34 -3.03 -7.85
N VAL A 50 -5.51 -3.44 -7.38
CA VAL A 50 -6.05 -3.14 -6.06
C VAL A 50 -6.18 -4.43 -5.26
N ILE A 51 -5.63 -4.44 -4.06
CA ILE A 51 -5.68 -5.56 -3.13
C ILE A 51 -6.84 -5.33 -2.16
N SER A 52 -7.77 -6.28 -2.12
CA SER A 52 -8.97 -6.28 -1.27
C SER A 52 -9.75 -4.97 -1.36
N GLY A 53 -9.92 -4.46 -2.59
CA GLY A 53 -10.64 -3.21 -2.87
C GLY A 53 -10.02 -1.93 -2.30
N GLU A 54 -8.87 -2.00 -1.63
CA GLU A 54 -8.34 -0.89 -0.85
C GLU A 54 -6.90 -0.50 -1.17
N LEU A 55 -5.96 -1.46 -1.10
CA LEU A 55 -4.54 -1.15 -1.24
C LEU A 55 -4.14 -1.16 -2.72
N VAL A 56 -3.77 -0.01 -3.25
CA VAL A 56 -3.38 0.18 -4.65
C VAL A 56 -1.87 0.02 -4.83
N VAL A 57 -1.48 -0.84 -5.76
CA VAL A 57 -0.09 -1.15 -6.07
C VAL A 57 0.22 -1.00 -7.56
N PHE A 58 1.47 -0.64 -7.88
CA PHE A 58 1.88 -0.26 -9.23
C PHE A 58 3.05 -1.12 -9.72
N HIS A 59 2.84 -1.82 -10.84
CA HIS A 59 3.90 -2.45 -11.60
C HIS A 59 4.57 -1.44 -12.54
N PRO A 60 5.89 -1.55 -12.82
CA PRO A 60 6.60 -0.64 -13.73
C PRO A 60 6.01 -0.57 -15.15
N ARG A 61 5.39 -1.67 -15.60
CA ARG A 61 4.74 -1.81 -16.92
C ARG A 61 3.21 -1.79 -16.87
N GLY A 62 2.63 -1.25 -15.79
CA GLY A 62 1.17 -1.10 -15.66
C GLY A 62 0.58 0.04 -16.48
N SER A 63 -0.75 0.16 -16.47
CA SER A 63 -1.50 1.27 -17.08
C SER A 63 -1.15 2.63 -16.46
N ALA A 64 -0.84 2.64 -15.16
CA ALA A 64 -0.19 3.74 -14.46
C ALA A 64 1.21 3.28 -13.97
N PRO A 65 2.29 3.58 -14.70
CA PRO A 65 3.63 3.10 -14.36
C PRO A 65 4.11 3.59 -13.00
N LEU A 66 4.73 2.69 -12.23
CA LEU A 66 5.31 3.00 -10.91
C LEU A 66 6.30 4.19 -10.94
N PRO A 67 7.22 4.34 -11.92
CA PRO A 67 8.12 5.50 -11.97
C PRO A 67 7.40 6.86 -12.02
N ASP A 68 6.33 6.96 -12.81
CA ASP A 68 5.56 8.21 -12.95
C ASP A 68 4.84 8.57 -11.65
N ARG A 69 4.29 7.55 -10.98
CA ARG A 69 3.67 7.68 -9.65
C ARG A 69 4.70 8.13 -8.62
N MET A 70 5.85 7.44 -8.53
CA MET A 70 6.95 7.80 -7.65
C MET A 70 7.38 9.26 -7.84
N ALA A 71 7.64 9.68 -9.09
CA ALA A 71 8.06 11.04 -9.39
C ALA A 71 7.08 12.09 -8.88
N ARG A 72 5.77 11.86 -9.11
CA ARG A 72 4.71 12.76 -8.65
C ARG A 72 4.62 12.80 -7.12
N THR A 73 4.54 11.64 -6.47
CA THR A 73 4.37 11.55 -5.01
C THR A 73 5.57 12.12 -4.28
N HIS A 74 6.80 11.81 -4.71
CA HIS A 74 8.00 12.40 -4.11
C HIS A 74 8.04 13.92 -4.23
N GLN A 75 7.70 14.47 -5.40
CA GLN A 75 7.63 15.91 -5.59
C GLN A 75 6.58 16.56 -4.68
N GLU A 76 5.41 15.94 -4.53
CA GLU A 76 4.33 16.43 -3.68
C GLU A 76 4.73 16.44 -2.20
N PHE A 77 5.25 15.33 -1.68
CA PHE A 77 5.63 15.22 -0.27
C PHE A 77 6.85 16.07 0.08
N ALA A 78 7.80 16.24 -0.83
CA ALA A 78 8.89 17.20 -0.65
C ALA A 78 8.37 18.63 -0.50
N GLN A 79 7.40 19.05 -1.33
CA GLN A 79 6.79 20.37 -1.23
C GLN A 79 5.96 20.56 0.04
N ARG A 80 5.21 19.53 0.46
CA ARG A 80 4.45 19.55 1.72
C ARG A 80 5.39 19.80 2.91
N ARG A 81 6.50 19.06 2.96
CA ARG A 81 7.54 19.21 3.98
C ARG A 81 8.15 20.60 4.01
N ASP A 82 8.53 21.13 2.84
CA ASP A 82 9.17 22.44 2.76
C ASP A 82 8.21 23.55 3.26
N ARG A 83 6.92 23.48 2.91
CA ARG A 83 5.89 24.41 3.42
C ARG A 83 5.67 24.29 4.92
N ALA A 84 5.70 23.08 5.46
CA ALA A 84 5.57 22.87 6.90
C ALA A 84 6.75 23.48 7.67
N ALA A 85 7.97 23.28 7.16
CA ALA A 85 9.17 23.88 7.73
C ALA A 85 9.10 25.41 7.73
N GLU A 86 8.58 26.03 6.67
CA GLU A 86 8.39 27.48 6.56
C GLU A 86 7.32 28.04 7.51
N SER A 87 6.25 27.28 7.75
CA SER A 87 5.12 27.71 8.59
C SER A 87 5.34 27.49 10.10
N GLY A 88 6.45 26.85 10.49
CA GLY A 88 6.79 26.61 11.90
C GLY A 88 5.86 25.60 12.58
N VAL A 89 5.03 24.89 11.82
CA VAL A 89 4.23 23.77 12.31
C VAL A 89 5.17 22.57 12.44
N PRO A 90 5.28 21.93 13.61
CA PRO A 90 6.05 20.71 13.76
C PRO A 90 5.42 19.63 12.88
N GLU A 91 6.06 19.33 11.76
CA GLU A 91 5.60 18.25 10.91
C GLU A 91 5.86 16.92 11.62
N HIS A 92 4.86 16.04 11.66
CA HIS A 92 4.97 14.67 12.16
C HIS A 92 5.76 13.75 11.19
N TYR A 93 6.74 14.29 10.46
CA TYR A 93 7.48 13.61 9.40
C TYR A 93 8.95 13.47 9.80
N PRO A 94 9.32 12.38 10.51
CA PRO A 94 10.70 12.17 10.96
C PRO A 94 11.67 11.79 9.82
N TYR A 95 11.16 11.56 8.60
CA TYR A 95 11.94 11.08 7.48
C TYR A 95 11.96 12.07 6.33
N ALA A 96 13.09 12.16 5.62
CA ALA A 96 13.15 12.83 4.33
C ALA A 96 12.47 11.98 3.25
N PHE A 97 12.19 12.58 2.10
CA PHE A 97 11.66 11.89 0.92
C PHE A 97 12.72 11.82 -0.18
N HIS A 98 12.67 10.80 -1.02
CA HIS A 98 13.47 10.74 -2.24
C HIS A 98 13.27 12.05 -3.06
N PRO A 99 14.32 12.68 -3.62
CA PRO A 99 15.67 12.17 -3.85
C PRO A 99 16.70 12.46 -2.73
N ALA A 100 16.28 12.92 -1.54
CA ALA A 100 17.23 13.07 -0.44
C ALA A 100 17.86 11.71 -0.09
N PRO A 101 19.17 11.64 0.21
CA PRO A 101 19.82 10.39 0.60
C PRO A 101 19.10 9.72 1.79
N GLY A 102 18.77 8.43 1.65
CA GLY A 102 18.00 7.69 2.65
C GLY A 102 16.53 8.11 2.79
N GLY A 103 16.04 8.92 1.85
CA GLY A 103 14.65 9.37 1.82
C GLY A 103 13.67 8.25 1.48
N LEU A 104 12.44 8.42 1.95
CA LEU A 104 11.32 7.51 1.70
C LEU A 104 11.05 7.35 0.21
N ILE A 105 10.81 6.10 -0.21
CA ILE A 105 10.54 5.70 -1.61
C ILE A 105 9.08 5.23 -1.71
N SER A 106 8.23 5.97 -2.41
CA SER A 106 6.80 5.66 -2.59
C SER A 106 6.59 4.38 -3.39
N TRP A 107 5.61 3.57 -3.01
CA TRP A 107 5.26 2.35 -3.74
C TRP A 107 3.76 2.10 -3.91
N GLY A 108 2.90 2.69 -3.08
CA GLY A 108 1.46 2.46 -3.11
C GLY A 108 0.70 3.40 -2.18
N TYR A 109 -0.62 3.31 -2.22
CA TYR A 109 -1.53 4.05 -1.34
C TYR A 109 -2.77 3.20 -1.07
N ASP A 110 -3.56 3.55 -0.07
CA ASP A 110 -4.89 2.96 0.16
C ASP A 110 -6.01 3.98 -0.06
N HIS A 111 -7.25 3.52 -0.34
CA HIS A 111 -8.37 4.43 -0.57
C HIS A 111 -8.86 5.15 0.70
N SER A 112 -8.31 4.81 1.88
CA SER A 112 -8.47 5.61 3.10
C SER A 112 -7.68 6.92 3.05
N GLY A 113 -6.78 7.08 2.07
CA GLY A 113 -6.04 8.31 1.81
C GLY A 113 -4.61 8.28 2.33
N ASP A 114 -4.12 7.12 2.79
CA ASP A 114 -2.78 6.97 3.30
C ASP A 114 -1.80 6.61 2.17
N GLU A 115 -0.58 7.15 2.27
CA GLU A 115 0.49 6.90 1.29
C GLU A 115 1.57 6.02 1.92
N HIS A 116 2.02 5.00 1.18
CA HIS A 116 2.97 4.02 1.67
C HIS A 116 4.33 4.13 0.97
N PHE A 117 5.37 4.02 1.79
CA PHE A 117 6.75 4.21 1.39
C PHE A 117 7.62 3.08 1.93
N PHE A 118 8.74 2.83 1.26
CA PHE A 118 9.86 2.10 1.83
C PHE A 118 10.79 3.06 2.55
N LEU A 119 11.31 2.63 3.70
CA LEU A 119 12.38 3.29 4.44
C LEU A 119 13.70 2.55 4.20
N PRO A 120 14.67 3.15 3.47
CA PRO A 120 15.98 2.56 3.19
C PRO A 120 16.92 2.53 4.42
N CYS A 121 16.53 1.81 5.47
CA CYS A 121 17.26 1.78 6.74
C CYS A 121 18.41 0.77 6.83
N ASP A 122 18.61 -0.07 5.81
CA ASP A 122 19.66 -1.08 5.72
C ASP A 122 20.24 -1.09 4.29
N ALA A 123 21.46 -1.59 4.13
CA ALA A 123 22.09 -1.77 2.82
C ALA A 123 21.40 -2.89 2.01
N ASP A 124 20.80 -3.85 2.71
CA ASP A 124 19.97 -4.90 2.11
C ASP A 124 18.51 -4.43 1.99
N PRO A 125 17.96 -4.26 0.78
CA PRO A 125 16.57 -3.85 0.56
C PRO A 125 15.54 -4.77 1.20
N ASP A 126 15.84 -6.06 1.37
CA ASP A 126 14.91 -7.02 1.99
C ASP A 126 14.73 -6.78 3.50
N ARG A 127 15.56 -5.90 4.09
CA ARG A 127 15.51 -5.50 5.51
C ARG A 127 14.94 -4.10 5.69
N TRP A 128 14.46 -3.47 4.62
CA TRP A 128 13.76 -2.20 4.69
C TRP A 128 12.41 -2.33 5.39
N LYS A 129 11.92 -1.20 5.89
CA LYS A 129 10.64 -1.10 6.58
C LYS A 129 9.62 -0.40 5.70
N VAL A 130 8.34 -0.57 6.03
CA VAL A 130 7.25 0.20 5.42
C VAL A 130 6.91 1.37 6.32
N VAL A 131 6.80 2.56 5.74
CA VAL A 131 6.30 3.77 6.39
C VAL A 131 4.98 4.17 5.74
N THR A 132 3.95 4.32 6.55
CA THR A 132 2.65 4.85 6.13
C THR A 132 2.54 6.29 6.60
N MET A 133 2.24 7.19 5.67
CA MET A 133 1.87 8.56 5.98
C MET A 133 0.36 8.63 6.14
N VAL A 134 -0.07 8.67 7.40
CA VAL A 134 -1.48 8.73 7.78
C VAL A 134 -1.94 10.19 7.78
N HIS A 135 -2.96 10.49 7.00
CA HIS A 135 -3.48 11.85 6.89
C HIS A 135 -3.88 12.39 8.28
N GLU A 136 -3.42 13.60 8.62
CA GLU A 136 -3.66 14.30 9.91
C GLU A 136 -3.16 13.61 11.20
N VAL A 137 -2.72 12.34 11.16
CA VAL A 137 -2.22 11.58 12.32
C VAL A 137 -0.70 11.57 12.39
N GLY A 138 -0.01 11.54 11.23
CA GLY A 138 1.45 11.52 11.14
C GLY A 138 1.98 10.26 10.47
N CYS A 139 3.20 9.83 10.83
CA CYS A 139 3.79 8.62 10.24
C CYS A 139 3.66 7.40 11.15
N GLN A 140 3.42 6.23 10.55
CA GLN A 140 3.54 4.94 11.21
C GLN A 140 4.61 4.12 10.50
N THR A 141 5.44 3.41 11.28
CA THR A 141 6.46 2.50 10.73
C THR A 141 6.06 1.07 11.06
N PHE A 142 6.04 0.22 10.03
CA PHE A 142 5.84 -1.20 10.15
C PHE A 142 7.18 -1.93 10.00
N ASP A 143 7.53 -2.67 11.05
CA ASP A 143 8.74 -3.49 11.09
C ASP A 143 8.51 -4.82 10.37
N GLY A 144 8.77 -4.85 9.08
CA GLY A 144 8.66 -6.06 8.27
C GLY A 144 8.74 -5.76 6.78
N SER A 145 8.75 -6.83 5.99
CA SER A 145 8.81 -6.76 4.53
C SER A 145 7.48 -6.27 3.93
N PHE A 146 7.49 -5.97 2.63
CA PHE A 146 6.29 -5.56 1.90
C PHE A 146 5.16 -6.59 2.04
N SER A 147 5.43 -7.87 1.78
CA SER A 147 4.41 -8.92 1.85
C SER A 147 3.87 -9.13 3.27
N ALA A 148 4.69 -8.94 4.31
CA ALA A 148 4.22 -8.98 5.69
C ALA A 148 3.30 -7.79 6.02
N PHE A 149 3.61 -6.60 5.51
CA PHE A 149 2.76 -5.43 5.63
C PHE A 149 1.40 -5.65 4.94
N VAL A 150 1.41 -6.11 3.69
CA VAL A 150 0.17 -6.38 2.92
C VAL A 150 -0.67 -7.45 3.61
N LEU A 151 -0.06 -8.53 4.11
CA LEU A 151 -0.78 -9.57 4.84
C LEU A 151 -1.46 -9.00 6.08
N SER A 152 -0.72 -8.23 6.89
CA SER A 152 -1.30 -7.55 8.07
C SER A 152 -2.40 -6.56 7.69
N PHE A 153 -2.26 -5.87 6.55
CA PHE A 153 -3.26 -4.94 6.05
C PHE A 153 -4.56 -5.67 5.69
N VAL A 154 -4.47 -6.75 4.91
CA VAL A 154 -5.64 -7.58 4.51
C VAL A 154 -6.31 -8.23 5.72
N GLU A 155 -5.52 -8.81 6.65
CA GLU A 155 -6.06 -9.38 7.89
C GLU A 155 -6.76 -8.33 8.75
N ARG A 156 -6.23 -7.10 8.78
CA ARG A 156 -6.84 -5.98 9.49
C ARG A 156 -8.12 -5.53 8.82
N LEU A 157 -8.17 -5.40 7.49
CA LEU A 157 -9.41 -5.08 6.77
C LEU A 157 -10.50 -6.11 7.05
N ALA A 158 -10.17 -7.39 6.96
CA ALA A 158 -11.08 -8.47 7.32
C ALA A 158 -11.53 -8.44 8.80
N SER A 159 -10.76 -7.78 9.68
CA SER A 159 -11.06 -7.63 11.11
C SER A 159 -11.75 -6.30 11.48
N LEU A 160 -11.60 -5.26 10.66
CA LEU A 160 -12.15 -3.91 10.84
C LEU A 160 -13.64 -3.86 10.49
N ASP A 161 -14.15 -4.94 9.92
CA ASP A 161 -15.53 -5.23 9.61
C ASP A 161 -16.47 -5.37 10.83
N ARG A 162 -16.45 -4.37 11.72
CA ARG A 162 -17.51 -4.16 12.71
C ARG A 162 -18.23 -2.82 12.52
N LEU A 163 -17.80 -1.96 11.59
CA LEU A 163 -18.08 -0.51 11.71
C LEU A 163 -18.13 0.25 10.37
N HIS A 164 -18.53 -0.35 9.24
CA HIS A 164 -18.79 0.42 8.02
C HIS A 164 -20.00 1.36 8.20
N GLY A 165 -19.75 2.58 8.67
CA GLY A 165 -20.68 3.71 8.73
C GLY A 165 -21.81 3.61 9.77
N LEU A 166 -22.14 2.41 10.22
CA LEU A 166 -23.16 2.11 11.21
C LEU A 166 -22.48 1.65 12.50
N GLY A 167 -22.80 2.30 13.62
CA GLY A 167 -22.38 1.80 14.92
C GLY A 167 -23.05 0.45 15.21
N PRO A 168 -22.52 -0.36 16.15
CA PRO A 168 -23.15 -1.62 16.55
C PRO A 168 -24.64 -1.47 16.91
N GLN A 169 -24.99 -0.28 17.41
CA GLN A 169 -26.34 0.11 17.81
C GLN A 169 -27.23 0.41 16.60
N ASP A 170 -26.69 0.92 15.48
CA ASP A 170 -27.47 1.18 14.26
C ASP A 170 -27.77 -0.13 13.50
N LEU A 171 -26.89 -1.13 13.61
CA LEU A 171 -27.09 -2.47 13.06
C LEU A 171 -28.19 -3.25 13.80
N GLU A 172 -28.43 -2.99 15.09
CA GLU A 172 -29.50 -3.62 15.88
C GLU A 172 -30.91 -3.17 15.46
N PHE A 173 -31.02 -2.05 14.73
CA PHE A 173 -32.30 -1.51 14.26
C PHE A 173 -32.64 -1.89 12.82
N LEU A 174 -31.74 -2.55 12.09
CA LEU A 174 -32.01 -3.03 10.74
C LEU A 174 -32.72 -4.38 10.79
N GLU A 175 -33.73 -4.54 9.94
CA GLU A 175 -34.35 -5.85 9.75
C GLU A 175 -33.34 -6.81 9.09
N PRO A 176 -33.44 -8.14 9.32
CA PRO A 176 -32.49 -9.11 8.79
C PRO A 176 -32.35 -9.08 7.27
N GLU A 177 -33.43 -8.76 6.55
CA GLU A 177 -33.44 -8.57 5.09
C GLU A 177 -32.61 -7.37 4.63
N ASP A 178 -32.74 -6.21 5.29
CA ASP A 178 -31.99 -5.00 4.96
C ASP A 178 -30.50 -5.21 5.25
N LEU A 179 -30.18 -5.89 6.35
CA LEU A 179 -28.80 -6.27 6.67
C LEU A 179 -28.22 -7.20 5.61
N ALA A 180 -29.01 -8.18 5.14
CA ALA A 180 -28.57 -9.11 4.10
C ALA A 180 -28.42 -8.42 2.73
N GLU A 181 -29.26 -7.43 2.42
CA GLU A 181 -29.15 -6.60 1.21
C GLU A 181 -27.88 -5.75 1.24
N LEU A 182 -27.62 -5.05 2.35
CA LEU A 182 -26.38 -4.27 2.53
C LEU A 182 -25.12 -5.16 2.43
N VAL A 183 -25.15 -6.39 2.97
CA VAL A 183 -24.04 -7.35 2.81
C VAL A 183 -23.91 -7.82 1.36
N ALA A 184 -25.04 -8.12 0.70
CA ALA A 184 -25.04 -8.59 -0.68
C ALA A 184 -24.56 -7.52 -1.67
N ASP A 185 -24.85 -6.26 -1.38
CA ASP A 185 -24.43 -5.10 -2.14
C ASP A 185 -23.00 -4.63 -1.77
N GLY A 186 -22.39 -5.25 -0.74
CA GLY A 186 -21.06 -4.91 -0.26
C GLY A 186 -20.98 -3.57 0.47
N GLU A 187 -22.12 -3.03 0.91
CA GLU A 187 -22.22 -1.79 1.68
C GLU A 187 -21.78 -1.99 3.15
N ILE A 188 -21.90 -3.22 3.67
CA ILE A 188 -21.39 -3.66 4.97
C ILE A 188 -20.81 -5.09 4.85
N GLY A 189 -19.91 -5.49 5.75
CA GLY A 189 -19.30 -6.82 5.73
C GLY A 189 -17.85 -6.81 5.25
N PRO A 190 -17.11 -7.93 5.40
CA PRO A 190 -15.68 -7.92 5.31
C PRO A 190 -15.31 -7.91 3.84
N THR A 191 -14.50 -6.94 3.40
CA THR A 191 -14.01 -6.96 2.02
C THR A 191 -13.26 -8.27 1.81
N PRO A 192 -13.76 -9.17 0.93
CA PRO A 192 -13.13 -10.45 0.74
C PRO A 192 -11.71 -10.23 0.21
N PRO A 193 -10.71 -10.96 0.73
CA PRO A 193 -9.36 -10.85 0.21
C PRO A 193 -9.37 -11.20 -1.29
N GLY A 194 -8.81 -10.30 -2.09
CA GLY A 194 -8.82 -10.45 -3.54
C GLY A 194 -7.85 -9.48 -4.21
N PHE A 195 -7.58 -9.72 -5.49
CA PHE A 195 -6.77 -8.82 -6.32
C PHE A 195 -7.53 -8.45 -7.58
N GLU A 196 -7.69 -7.15 -7.81
CA GLU A 196 -8.34 -6.59 -8.99
C GLU A 196 -7.30 -5.93 -9.90
N PRO A 197 -7.01 -6.49 -11.09
CA PRO A 197 -6.08 -5.88 -12.03
C PRO A 197 -6.61 -4.54 -12.57
N CYS A 198 -5.71 -3.58 -12.78
CA CYS A 198 -6.00 -2.29 -13.45
C CYS A 198 -5.37 -2.15 -14.84
#